data_AF-A0A645EDU3-F1
#
_entry.id   AF-A0A645EDU3-F1
#
_cell.length_a   1.000
_cell.length_b   1.000
_cell.length_c   1.000
_cell.angle_alpha   90.00
_cell.angle_beta   90.00
_cell.angle_gamma   90.00
#
_symmetry.space_group_name_H-M   'P 1'
#
loop_
_entity.id
_entity.type
_entity.pdbx_description
1 polymer ?
#
loop_
_entity_poly.entity_id
_entity_poly.type
_entity_poly.pdbx_seq_one_letter_code
_entity_poly.pdbx_strand_id
1 'polypeptide(L)'
;MRIEFFILICMIFFHIIDDFHLQGWLANAKQKSWWEKNAPDTMYKYDYLVALLIHSFSWTFMIMIVPTVFTAYWKNVWYPFLFVGNMVIHFIVDDAKANKHKINLIQDQSIHILQIIFTWFCMTVFLNS
;
A
#
# COMPACT_ATOMS: atom_id res chain seq x y z
N MET A 1 -19.66 -7.66 -13.85
CA MET A 1 -19.97 -6.84 -12.65
C MET A 1 -19.99 -7.60 -11.31
N ARG A 2 -20.44 -8.87 -11.23
CA ARG A 2 -20.53 -9.56 -9.92
C ARG A 2 -19.17 -9.93 -9.33
N ILE A 3 -18.22 -10.40 -10.16
CA ILE A 3 -16.89 -10.83 -9.70
C ILE A 3 -15.98 -9.63 -9.40
N GLU A 4 -16.11 -8.56 -10.17
CA GLU A 4 -15.34 -7.33 -10.03
C GLU A 4 -15.67 -6.66 -8.70
N PHE A 5 -16.94 -6.60 -8.32
CA PHE A 5 -17.33 -6.07 -7.00
C PHE A 5 -16.80 -6.95 -5.85
N PHE A 6 -16.80 -8.27 -6.01
CA PHE A 6 -16.18 -9.16 -5.04
C PHE A 6 -14.66 -8.93 -4.91
N ILE A 7 -13.96 -8.71 -6.03
CA ILE A 7 -12.54 -8.34 -6.02
C ILE A 7 -12.35 -7.05 -5.21
N LEU A 8 -13.17 -6.02 -5.41
CA LEU A 8 -13.09 -4.78 -4.63
C LEU A 8 -13.24 -5.01 -3.13
N ILE A 9 -14.20 -5.85 -2.72
CA ILE A 9 -14.37 -6.23 -1.31
C ILE A 9 -13.11 -6.91 -0.77
N CYS A 10 -12.51 -7.84 -1.53
CA CYS A 10 -11.26 -8.48 -1.13
C CYS A 10 -10.12 -7.46 -0.99
N MET A 11 -9.98 -6.51 -1.91
CA MET A 11 -8.95 -5.47 -1.84
C MET A 11 -9.10 -4.62 -0.57
N ILE A 12 -10.33 -4.22 -0.21
CA ILE A 12 -10.63 -3.48 1.03
C ILE A 12 -10.31 -4.34 2.26
N PHE A 13 -10.70 -5.63 2.26
CA PHE A 13 -10.39 -6.53 3.36
C PHE A 13 -8.88 -6.69 3.57
N PHE A 14 -8.12 -6.89 2.50
CA PHE A 14 -6.66 -7.01 2.59
C PHE A 14 -5.98 -5.71 3.02
N HIS A 15 -6.51 -4.55 2.62
CA HIS A 15 -6.06 -3.27 3.16
C HIS A 15 -6.24 -3.20 4.69
N ILE A 16 -7.40 -3.60 5.20
CA ILE A 16 -7.66 -3.61 6.65
C ILE A 16 -6.70 -4.57 7.37
N ILE A 17 -6.52 -5.78 6.83
CA ILE A 17 -5.63 -6.78 7.41
C ILE A 17 -4.17 -6.28 7.44
N ASP A 18 -3.66 -5.79 6.31
CA ASP A 18 -2.26 -5.36 6.23
C ASP A 18 -2.00 -4.13 7.11
N ASP A 19 -2.85 -3.09 6.99
CA ASP A 19 -2.59 -1.80 7.63
C ASP A 19 -2.90 -1.78 9.14
N PHE A 20 -3.82 -2.63 9.62
CA PHE A 20 -4.22 -2.64 11.03
C PHE A 20 -3.80 -3.89 11.82
N HIS A 21 -3.49 -5.00 11.15
CA HIS A 21 -3.21 -6.26 11.85
C HIS A 21 -1.81 -6.83 11.58
N LEU A 22 -1.22 -6.65 10.39
CA LEU A 22 0.04 -7.30 10.03
C LEU A 22 1.29 -6.45 10.23
N GLN A 23 1.16 -5.16 10.59
CA GLN A 23 2.32 -4.25 10.63
C GLN A 23 3.41 -4.66 11.65
N GLY A 24 3.08 -5.25 12.80
CA GLY A 24 4.05 -5.75 13.79
C GLY A 24 5.18 -4.75 14.12
N TRP A 25 6.44 -5.19 14.00
CA TRP A 25 7.63 -4.32 14.19
C TRP A 25 7.71 -3.18 13.15
N LEU A 26 7.23 -3.42 11.94
CA LEU A 26 7.29 -2.47 10.83
C LEU A 26 6.47 -1.20 11.10
N ALA A 27 5.40 -1.30 11.90
CA ALA A 27 4.61 -0.16 12.38
C ALA A 27 5.49 0.90 13.07
N ASN A 28 6.48 0.43 13.82
CA ASN A 28 7.43 1.27 14.53
C ASN A 28 8.60 1.66 13.62
N ALA A 29 9.17 0.70 12.91
CA ALA A 29 10.36 0.92 12.08
C ALA A 29 10.12 1.90 10.91
N LYS A 30 8.89 2.05 10.42
CA LYS A 30 8.56 3.04 9.38
C LYS A 30 8.58 4.50 9.88
N GLN A 31 8.65 4.71 11.20
CA GLN A 31 8.67 6.02 11.83
C GLN A 31 10.10 6.48 12.12
N LYS A 32 10.48 7.66 11.64
CA LYS A 32 11.79 8.27 11.87
C LYS A 32 12.10 8.43 13.36
N SER A 33 11.12 8.83 14.14
CA SER A 33 11.23 9.02 15.60
C SER A 33 11.61 7.74 16.35
N TRP A 34 11.23 6.56 15.82
CA TRP A 34 11.63 5.29 16.42
C TRP A 34 13.13 5.05 16.29
N TRP A 35 13.73 5.38 15.14
CA TRP A 35 15.17 5.26 14.92
C TRP A 35 15.96 6.29 15.72
N GLU A 36 15.49 7.54 15.79
CA GLU A 36 16.08 8.58 16.64
C GLU A 36 16.16 8.15 18.12
N LYS A 37 15.18 7.35 18.58
CA LYS A 37 15.11 6.84 19.96
C LYS A 37 15.93 5.57 20.18
N ASN A 38 15.84 4.59 19.27
CA ASN A 38 16.36 3.23 19.49
C ASN A 38 17.73 2.98 18.83
N ALA A 39 18.12 3.79 17.84
CA ALA A 39 19.37 3.68 17.09
C ALA A 39 19.86 5.08 16.68
N PRO A 40 20.29 5.93 17.64
CA PRO A 40 20.55 7.35 17.42
C PRO A 40 21.80 7.64 16.58
N ASP A 41 22.59 6.62 16.22
CA ASP A 41 23.76 6.80 15.36
C ASP A 41 23.35 7.37 13.99
N THR A 42 24.10 8.35 13.51
CA THR A 42 23.94 8.96 12.19
C THR A 42 23.93 7.97 11.02
N MET A 43 24.51 6.78 11.22
CA MET A 43 24.46 5.68 10.27
C MET A 43 23.02 5.24 9.96
N TYR A 44 22.12 5.21 10.96
CA TYR A 44 20.77 4.64 10.84
C TYR A 44 19.67 5.68 10.58
N LYS A 45 20.03 6.95 10.40
CA LYS A 45 19.07 8.06 10.27
C LYS A 45 18.07 7.93 9.10
N TYR A 46 18.36 7.09 8.11
CA TYR A 46 17.54 6.89 6.92
C TYR A 46 16.93 5.48 6.83
N ASP A 47 17.16 4.61 7.82
CA ASP A 47 16.68 3.22 7.80
C ASP A 47 15.14 3.15 7.80
N TYR A 48 14.48 4.17 8.37
CA TYR A 48 13.03 4.31 8.31
C TYR A 48 12.49 4.37 6.88
N LEU A 49 13.26 4.89 5.91
CA LEU A 49 12.86 4.93 4.50
C LEU A 49 12.81 3.53 3.90
N VAL A 50 13.75 2.65 4.30
CA VAL A 50 13.75 1.25 3.86
C VAL A 50 12.58 0.50 4.47
N ALA A 51 12.33 0.68 5.77
CA ALA A 51 11.16 0.10 6.44
C ALA A 51 9.84 0.58 5.81
N LEU A 52 9.76 1.87 5.46
CA LEU A 52 8.60 2.45 4.80
C LEU A 52 8.40 1.91 3.38
N LEU A 53 9.47 1.69 2.63
CA LEU A 53 9.42 1.08 1.30
C LEU A 53 8.95 -0.38 1.38
N ILE A 54 9.46 -1.16 2.34
CA ILE A 54 9.04 -2.55 2.57
C ILE A 54 7.56 -2.60 2.95
N HIS A 55 7.11 -1.70 3.83
CA HIS A 55 5.70 -1.60 4.20
C HIS A 55 4.83 -1.30 2.99
N SER A 56 5.23 -0.30 2.20
CA SER A 56 4.52 0.09 0.99
C SER A 56 4.43 -1.03 -0.05
N PHE A 57 5.51 -1.79 -0.23
CA PHE A 57 5.52 -2.98 -1.06
C PHE A 57 4.54 -4.04 -0.53
N SER A 58 4.61 -4.37 0.77
CA SER A 58 3.72 -5.35 1.42
C SER A 58 2.26 -4.98 1.21
N TRP A 59 1.90 -3.73 1.53
CA TRP A 59 0.55 -3.22 1.40
C TRP A 59 0.04 -3.30 -0.05
N THR A 60 0.85 -2.82 -1.00
CA THR A 60 0.50 -2.85 -2.43
C THR A 60 0.32 -4.29 -2.91
N PHE A 61 1.19 -5.20 -2.50
CA PHE A 61 1.07 -6.62 -2.80
C PHE A 61 -0.23 -7.20 -2.26
N MET A 62 -0.56 -6.92 -1.00
CA MET A 62 -1.77 -7.43 -0.35
C MET A 62 -3.05 -6.94 -1.03
N ILE A 63 -3.15 -5.65 -1.35
CA ILE A 63 -4.35 -5.14 -2.03
C ILE A 63 -4.40 -5.56 -3.51
N MET A 64 -3.28 -5.85 -4.17
CA MET A 64 -3.25 -6.19 -5.59
C MET A 64 -3.21 -7.69 -5.89
N ILE A 65 -3.00 -8.58 -4.90
CA ILE A 65 -2.85 -10.01 -5.17
C ILE A 65 -4.09 -10.62 -5.86
N VAL A 66 -5.29 -10.33 -5.35
CA VAL A 66 -6.54 -10.86 -5.93
C VAL A 66 -6.81 -10.35 -7.34
N PRO A 67 -6.82 -9.02 -7.63
CA PRO A 67 -7.01 -8.56 -8.99
C PRO A 67 -5.88 -8.99 -9.93
N THR A 68 -4.64 -9.13 -9.44
CA THR A 68 -3.51 -9.62 -10.25
C THR A 68 -3.68 -11.08 -10.62
N VAL A 69 -4.03 -11.96 -9.69
CA VAL A 69 -4.30 -13.38 -9.99
C VAL A 69 -5.46 -13.50 -10.98
N PHE A 70 -6.53 -12.72 -10.78
CA PHE A 70 -7.66 -12.70 -11.71
C PHE A 70 -7.24 -12.29 -13.13
N THR A 71 -6.52 -11.18 -13.27
CA THR A 71 -6.10 -10.66 -14.59
C THR A 71 -5.02 -11.52 -15.25
N ALA A 72 -4.02 -11.99 -14.49
CA ALA A 72 -2.94 -12.81 -15.01
C ALA A 72 -3.44 -14.20 -15.45
N TYR A 73 -4.31 -14.85 -14.66
CA TYR A 73 -4.75 -16.20 -14.98
C TYR A 73 -5.89 -16.23 -16.01
N TRP A 74 -6.92 -15.37 -15.87
CA TRP A 74 -8.07 -15.40 -16.79
C TRP A 74 -7.87 -14.60 -18.07
N LYS A 75 -7.02 -13.56 -18.03
CA LYS A 75 -6.84 -12.64 -19.16
C LYS A 75 -5.42 -12.64 -19.72
N ASN A 76 -4.47 -13.32 -19.07
CA ASN A 76 -3.07 -13.37 -19.47
C ASN A 76 -2.43 -11.98 -19.61
N VAL A 77 -2.84 -11.04 -18.74
CA VAL A 77 -2.31 -9.67 -18.69
C VAL A 77 -1.78 -9.37 -17.29
N TRP A 78 -0.65 -8.66 -17.22
CA TRP A 78 -0.07 -8.16 -15.98
C TRP A 78 0.25 -6.66 -16.09
N TYR A 79 0.05 -5.92 -14.99
CA TYR A 79 0.16 -4.46 -14.93
C TYR A 79 1.28 -3.99 -13.97
N PRO A 80 2.57 -4.25 -14.28
CA PRO A 80 3.68 -3.95 -13.38
C PRO A 80 3.84 -2.45 -13.10
N PHE A 81 3.55 -1.58 -14.09
CA PHE A 81 3.64 -0.13 -13.89
C PHE A 81 2.57 0.39 -12.92
N LEU A 82 1.37 -0.19 -12.94
CA LEU A 82 0.31 0.15 -11.99
C LEU A 82 0.71 -0.29 -10.56
N PHE A 83 1.34 -1.47 -10.45
CA PHE A 83 1.88 -1.95 -9.17
C PHE A 83 2.94 -1.00 -8.61
N VAL A 84 3.97 -0.68 -9.39
CA VAL A 84 5.05 0.23 -8.96
C VAL A 84 4.51 1.63 -8.66
N GLY A 85 3.59 2.14 -9.48
CA GLY A 85 2.96 3.44 -9.24
C GLY A 85 2.16 3.48 -7.94
N ASN A 86 1.37 2.44 -7.67
CA ASN A 86 0.57 2.35 -6.44
C ASN A 86 1.47 2.26 -5.20
N MET A 87 2.54 1.46 -5.27
CA MET A 87 3.57 1.40 -4.23
C MET A 87 4.19 2.78 -3.97
N VAL A 88 4.68 3.47 -5.01
CA VAL A 88 5.28 4.81 -4.85
C VAL A 88 4.30 5.80 -4.22
N ILE A 89 3.04 5.81 -4.63
CA ILE A 89 2.03 6.69 -4.03
C ILE A 89 1.83 6.35 -2.55
N HIS A 90 1.66 5.06 -2.21
CA HIS A 90 1.47 4.63 -0.83
C HIS A 90 2.65 5.02 0.07
N PHE A 91 3.89 4.82 -0.41
CA PHE A 91 5.09 5.27 0.29
C PHE A 91 5.06 6.77 0.61
N ILE A 92 4.68 7.60 -0.36
CA ILE A 92 4.63 9.06 -0.20
C ILE A 92 3.56 9.46 0.82
N VAL A 93 2.39 8.82 0.79
CA VAL A 93 1.25 9.09 1.68
C VAL A 93 1.62 8.72 3.12
N ASP A 94 2.17 7.53 3.33
CA ASP A 94 2.59 7.10 4.66
C ASP A 94 3.73 7.96 5.22
N ASP A 95 4.70 8.37 4.39
CA ASP A 95 5.74 9.33 4.80
C ASP A 95 5.12 10.68 5.21
N ALA A 96 4.11 11.13 4.46
CA ALA A 96 3.41 12.37 4.74
C ALA A 96 2.69 12.35 6.09
N LYS A 97 2.09 11.21 6.47
CA LYS A 97 1.43 11.00 7.78
C LYS A 97 2.43 10.79 8.90
N ALA A 98 3.27 9.76 8.77
CA ALA A 98 4.06 9.20 9.88
C ALA A 98 5.32 10.02 10.19
N ASN A 99 5.93 10.65 9.19
CA ASN A 99 7.23 11.31 9.35
C ASN A 99 7.18 12.82 9.10
N LYS A 100 6.34 13.30 8.18
CA LYS A 100 6.20 14.73 7.87
C LYS A 100 5.02 15.39 8.59
N HIS A 101 4.14 14.61 9.20
CA HIS A 101 2.93 15.07 9.92
C HIS A 101 2.08 16.07 9.13
N LYS A 102 1.99 15.89 7.81
CA LYS A 102 1.24 16.77 6.89
C LYS A 102 -0.24 16.39 6.77
N ILE A 103 -0.57 15.14 7.08
CA ILE A 103 -1.93 14.59 6.98
C ILE A 103 -2.25 13.78 8.23
N ASN A 104 -3.54 13.70 8.56
CA ASN A 104 -4.04 12.89 9.66
C ASN A 104 -4.50 11.50 9.19
N LEU A 105 -4.92 10.65 10.13
CA LEU A 105 -5.39 9.28 9.85
C LEU A 105 -6.57 9.25 8.88
N ILE A 106 -7.54 10.17 9.00
CA ILE A 106 -8.72 10.18 8.12
C ILE A 106 -8.28 10.45 6.67
N GLN A 107 -7.40 11.44 6.46
CA GLN A 107 -6.90 11.80 5.14
C GLN A 107 -6.08 10.67 4.51
N ASP A 108 -5.19 10.06 5.29
CA ASP A 108 -4.38 8.90 4.91
C ASP A 108 -5.24 7.71 4.45
N GLN A 109 -6.18 7.28 5.28
CA GLN A 109 -7.07 6.15 4.95
C GLN A 109 -7.99 6.49 3.77
N SER A 110 -8.43 7.74 3.65
CA SER A 110 -9.19 8.18 2.47
C SER A 110 -8.38 8.05 1.18
N ILE A 111 -7.08 8.40 1.20
CA ILE A 111 -6.20 8.24 0.05
C ILE A 111 -5.95 6.76 -0.25
N HIS A 112 -5.73 5.92 0.77
CA HIS A 112 -5.60 4.47 0.59
C HIS A 112 -6.83 3.85 -0.07
N ILE A 113 -8.05 4.21 0.38
CA ILE A 113 -9.30 3.76 -0.25
C ILE A 113 -9.40 4.26 -1.70
N LEU A 114 -9.00 5.50 -1.99
CA LEU A 114 -8.94 6.00 -3.37
C LEU A 114 -7.93 5.22 -4.23
N GLN A 115 -6.76 4.86 -3.70
CA GLN A 115 -5.78 4.00 -4.38
C GLN A 115 -6.39 2.63 -4.73
N ILE A 116 -7.14 2.04 -3.80
CA ILE A 116 -7.85 0.76 -4.00
C ILE A 116 -8.90 0.88 -5.10
N ILE A 117 -9.79 1.88 -5.02
CA ILE A 117 -10.86 2.08 -6.01
C ILE A 117 -10.28 2.36 -7.40
N PHE A 118 -9.25 3.21 -7.49
CA PHE A 118 -8.59 3.51 -8.75
C PHE A 118 -7.92 2.28 -9.36
N THR A 119 -7.15 1.54 -8.56
CA THR A 119 -6.46 0.33 -9.01
C THR A 119 -7.45 -0.74 -9.44
N TRP A 120 -8.53 -0.94 -8.68
CA TRP A 120 -9.62 -1.83 -9.02
C TRP A 120 -10.24 -1.46 -10.37
N PHE A 121 -10.57 -0.19 -10.58
CA PHE A 121 -11.16 0.30 -11.81
C PHE A 121 -10.24 0.06 -13.02
N CYS A 122 -8.96 0.41 -12.90
CA CYS A 122 -7.97 0.16 -13.95
C CYS A 122 -7.85 -1.34 -14.26
N MET A 123 -7.65 -2.17 -13.24
CA MET A 123 -7.33 -3.59 -13.43
C MET A 123 -8.52 -4.47 -13.77
N THR A 124 -9.76 -4.08 -13.47
CA THR A 124 -10.92 -4.97 -13.62
C THR A 124 -11.92 -4.47 -14.66
N VAL A 125 -12.07 -3.15 -14.81
CA VAL A 125 -13.05 -2.53 -15.70
C VAL A 125 -12.38 -1.96 -16.95
N PHE A 126 -11.49 -0.97 -16.79
CA PHE A 126 -11.01 -0.17 -17.92
C PHE A 126 -9.99 -0.88 -18.82
N LEU A 127 -8.97 -1.51 -18.24
CA LEU A 127 -7.91 -2.14 -19.04
C LEU A 127 -8.30 -3.53 -19.57
N ASN A 128 -9.49 -4.02 -19.25
CA ASN A 128 -9.99 -5.28 -19.78
C ASN A 128 -11.38 -5.21 -20.42
N SER A 129 -11.90 -4.01 -20.66
CA SER A 129 -13.00 -3.77 -21.59
C SER A 129 -12.47 -3.70 -23.00
#